data_AF-A0A3D2IK16-F1
#
_entry.id   AF-A0A3D2IK16-F1
#
_cell.length_a   1.000
_cell.length_b   1.000
_cell.length_c   1.000
_cell.angle_alpha   90.00
_cell.angle_beta   90.00
_cell.angle_gamma   90.00
#
_symmetry.space_group_name_H-M   'P 1'
#
loop_
_entity.id
_entity.type
_entity.pdbx_description
1 polymer ?
#
loop_
_entity_poly.entity_id
_entity_poly.type
_entity_poly.pdbx_seq_one_letter_code
_entity_poly.pdbx_strand_id
1 'polypeptide(L)'
;METPLITNDAVVFGLLMAILAVIFTTSHSDKPGWQKFYKFVPSLLLCYFVPSVFTTLGVISPDGSSLYYVASRYLLPASLILLTLSIDLKAIANLGWKAVVMFFAGTIGIIIGGPLALIIIGAINPDIVGGAGPEEVWRGLSTVAGSWIGGGANQTAMYEIFEPSDTLFSAMITVDIIVANIWMAFLLYGAGISDKVDKWFKADSSAIEALKKSVADYQASIAKVATLVDLTKIAAIAFVITAIGHLVGDSVGPWVSENAPMLSRLSFNSSFFWVIVVATLGGFAL
;
A
#
# COMPACT_ATOMS: atom_id res chain seq x y z
N MET A 1 -4.36 -29.29 -11.18
CA MET A 1 -4.62 -27.89 -11.52
C MET A 1 -5.84 -27.89 -12.42
N GLU A 2 -6.99 -27.45 -11.90
CA GLU A 2 -8.18 -27.28 -12.72
C GLU A 2 -7.98 -26.09 -13.64
N THR A 3 -8.35 -26.23 -14.91
CA THR A 3 -8.31 -25.12 -15.87
C THR A 3 -9.33 -24.07 -15.40
N PRO A 4 -8.93 -22.80 -15.21
CA PRO A 4 -9.85 -21.77 -14.74
C PRO A 4 -11.00 -21.59 -15.75
N LEU A 5 -12.19 -21.29 -15.22
CA LEU A 5 -13.39 -21.10 -16.04
C LEU A 5 -13.23 -19.94 -17.03
N ILE A 6 -12.54 -18.87 -16.60
CA ILE A 6 -12.27 -17.68 -17.41
C ILE A 6 -10.76 -17.54 -17.59
N THR A 7 -10.31 -17.57 -18.85
CA THR A 7 -8.89 -17.41 -19.23
C THR A 7 -8.61 -16.11 -19.99
N ASN A 8 -9.65 -15.38 -20.39
CA ASN A 8 -9.50 -14.15 -21.16
C ASN A 8 -9.25 -12.95 -20.23
N ASP A 9 -8.09 -12.31 -20.36
CA ASP A 9 -7.69 -11.17 -19.54
C ASP A 9 -8.70 -10.01 -19.56
N ALA A 10 -9.34 -9.72 -20.70
CA ALA A 10 -10.33 -8.65 -20.76
C ALA A 10 -11.60 -8.99 -19.95
N VAL A 11 -12.01 -10.26 -19.95
CA VAL A 11 -13.14 -10.74 -19.15
C VAL A 11 -12.80 -10.72 -17.66
N VAL A 12 -11.60 -11.19 -17.28
CA VAL A 12 -11.12 -11.14 -15.90
C VAL A 12 -11.05 -9.68 -15.43
N PHE A 13 -10.48 -8.77 -16.22
CA PHE A 13 -10.43 -7.35 -15.91
C PHE A 13 -11.83 -6.75 -15.73
N GLY A 14 -12.76 -7.04 -16.65
CA GLY A 14 -14.15 -6.59 -16.55
C GLY A 14 -14.84 -7.06 -15.27
N LEU A 15 -14.60 -8.32 -14.87
CA LEU A 15 -15.09 -8.87 -13.61
C LEU A 15 -14.51 -8.14 -12.40
N LEU A 16 -13.18 -7.93 -12.37
CA LEU A 16 -12.51 -7.20 -11.29
C LEU A 16 -13.04 -5.76 -11.18
N MET A 17 -13.22 -5.08 -12.31
CA MET A 17 -13.80 -3.73 -12.34
C MET A 17 -15.25 -3.71 -11.84
N ALA A 18 -16.05 -4.73 -12.18
CA ALA A 18 -17.41 -4.85 -11.66
C ALA A 18 -17.43 -5.07 -10.13
N ILE A 19 -16.53 -5.91 -9.61
CA ILE A 19 -16.36 -6.12 -8.17
C ILE A 19 -16.02 -4.80 -7.46
N LEU A 20 -15.02 -4.07 -7.97
CA LEU A 20 -14.64 -2.76 -7.41
C LEU A 20 -15.79 -1.75 -7.45
N ALA A 21 -16.51 -1.67 -8.58
CA ALA A 21 -17.64 -0.78 -8.73
C ALA A 21 -18.75 -1.10 -7.70
N VAL A 22 -19.09 -2.37 -7.50
CA VAL A 22 -20.09 -2.79 -6.51
C VAL A 22 -19.63 -2.45 -5.09
N ILE A 23 -18.39 -2.76 -4.73
CA ILE A 23 -17.85 -2.49 -3.40
C ILE A 23 -17.87 -0.99 -3.11
N PHE A 24 -17.30 -0.16 -3.98
CA PHE A 24 -17.22 1.27 -3.72
C PHE A 24 -18.57 1.99 -3.82
N THR A 25 -19.47 1.54 -4.69
CA THR A 25 -20.84 2.10 -4.76
C THR A 25 -21.62 1.77 -3.49
N THR A 26 -21.47 0.55 -2.97
CA THR A 26 -22.16 0.16 -1.73
C THR A 26 -21.51 0.78 -0.50
N SER A 27 -20.19 0.99 -0.49
CA SER A 27 -19.48 1.61 0.64
C SER A 27 -19.77 3.10 0.79
N HIS A 28 -20.05 3.80 -0.31
CA HIS A 28 -20.41 5.22 -0.31
C HIS A 28 -21.93 5.46 -0.37
N SER A 29 -22.74 4.41 -0.23
CA SER A 29 -24.20 4.53 -0.27
C SER A 29 -24.76 4.99 1.07
N ASP A 30 -25.71 5.94 1.03
CA ASP A 30 -26.42 6.44 2.21
C ASP A 30 -27.43 5.46 2.83
N LYS A 31 -27.66 4.30 2.19
CA LYS A 31 -28.60 3.29 2.70
C LYS A 31 -28.11 2.72 4.06
N PRO A 32 -28.99 2.65 5.07
CA PRO A 32 -28.60 2.27 6.44
C PRO A 32 -28.06 0.83 6.56
N GLY A 33 -28.51 -0.08 5.69
CA GLY A 33 -27.99 -1.45 5.64
C GLY A 33 -26.51 -1.51 5.26
N TRP A 34 -26.11 -0.74 4.24
CA TRP A 34 -24.73 -0.69 3.78
C TRP A 34 -23.83 0.04 4.76
N GLN A 35 -24.29 1.15 5.33
CA GLN A 35 -23.55 1.86 6.40
C GLN A 35 -23.27 0.94 7.60
N LYS A 36 -24.25 0.13 8.02
CA LYS A 36 -24.05 -0.83 9.12
C LYS A 36 -23.07 -1.94 8.75
N PHE A 37 -23.11 -2.44 7.51
CA PHE A 37 -22.18 -3.46 7.05
C PHE A 37 -20.73 -2.94 7.00
N TYR A 38 -20.51 -1.81 6.33
CA TYR A 38 -19.18 -1.21 6.18
C TYR A 38 -18.60 -0.63 7.47
N LYS A 39 -19.42 -0.43 8.51
CA LYS A 39 -18.95 -0.16 9.87
C LYS A 39 -18.12 -1.31 10.46
N PHE A 40 -18.40 -2.56 10.06
CA PHE A 40 -17.70 -3.74 10.56
C PHE A 40 -16.77 -4.36 9.53
N VAL A 41 -17.11 -4.27 8.24
CA VAL A 41 -16.36 -4.88 7.14
C VAL A 41 -15.76 -3.78 6.27
N PRO A 42 -14.43 -3.56 6.31
CA PRO A 42 -13.78 -2.53 5.51
C PRO A 42 -13.92 -2.80 4.01
N SER A 43 -14.12 -1.76 3.21
CA SER A 43 -14.21 -1.90 1.74
C SER A 43 -12.94 -2.48 1.12
N LEU A 44 -11.77 -2.04 1.60
CA LEU A 44 -10.49 -2.58 1.15
C LEU A 44 -10.38 -4.09 1.42
N LEU A 45 -10.89 -4.59 2.56
CA LEU A 45 -10.89 -6.03 2.84
C LEU A 45 -11.63 -6.80 1.76
N LEU A 46 -12.78 -6.29 1.32
CA LEU A 46 -13.59 -6.91 0.27
C LEU A 46 -12.90 -6.87 -1.09
N CYS A 47 -12.14 -5.81 -1.39
CA CYS A 47 -11.38 -5.70 -2.64
C CYS A 47 -10.35 -6.82 -2.79
N TYR A 48 -9.84 -7.38 -1.68
CA TYR A 48 -8.96 -8.55 -1.71
C TYR A 48 -9.74 -9.86 -1.56
N PHE A 49 -10.65 -9.91 -0.60
CA PHE A 49 -11.38 -11.13 -0.25
C PHE A 49 -12.24 -11.65 -1.41
N VAL A 50 -13.00 -10.76 -2.08
CA VAL A 50 -13.92 -11.18 -3.13
C VAL A 50 -13.16 -11.79 -4.32
N PRO A 51 -12.14 -11.14 -4.93
CA PRO A 51 -11.34 -11.80 -5.96
C PRO A 51 -10.71 -13.12 -5.51
N SER A 52 -10.19 -13.21 -4.27
CA SER A 52 -9.61 -14.46 -3.75
C SER A 52 -10.63 -15.60 -3.66
N VAL A 53 -11.90 -15.32 -3.37
CA VAL A 53 -12.98 -16.33 -3.45
C VAL A 53 -13.17 -16.81 -4.88
N PHE A 54 -13.18 -15.91 -5.87
CA PHE A 54 -13.30 -16.30 -7.28
C PHE A 54 -12.10 -17.14 -7.75
N THR A 55 -10.89 -16.83 -7.28
CA THR A 55 -9.70 -17.65 -7.52
C THR A 55 -9.84 -19.03 -6.87
N THR A 56 -10.30 -19.10 -5.62
CA THR A 56 -10.47 -20.36 -4.87
C THR A 56 -11.53 -21.26 -5.50
N LEU A 57 -12.59 -20.66 -6.06
CA LEU A 57 -13.64 -21.37 -6.81
C LEU A 57 -13.23 -21.75 -8.24
N GLY A 58 -11.99 -21.46 -8.66
CA GLY A 58 -11.50 -21.75 -10.01
C GLY A 58 -12.15 -20.90 -11.12
N VAL A 59 -12.81 -19.80 -10.77
CA VAL A 59 -13.46 -18.92 -11.76
C VAL A 59 -12.43 -18.12 -12.54
N ILE A 60 -11.44 -17.60 -11.84
CA ILE A 60 -10.29 -16.86 -12.39
C ILE A 60 -9.00 -17.52 -11.89
N SER A 61 -7.91 -17.34 -12.63
CA SER A 61 -6.57 -17.75 -12.18
C SER A 61 -5.60 -16.59 -12.35
N PRO A 62 -4.71 -16.36 -11.36
CA PRO A 62 -3.55 -15.50 -11.58
C PRO A 62 -2.59 -16.13 -12.62
N ASP A 63 -2.49 -17.46 -12.64
CA ASP A 63 -1.62 -18.19 -13.56
C ASP A 63 -2.13 -18.06 -15.00
N GLY A 64 -1.28 -17.52 -15.88
CA GLY A 64 -1.58 -17.31 -17.30
C GLY A 64 -2.26 -15.98 -17.63
N SER A 65 -2.51 -15.12 -16.65
CA SER A 65 -3.02 -13.76 -16.87
C SER A 65 -1.89 -12.72 -16.94
N SER A 66 -1.97 -11.78 -17.88
CA SER A 66 -1.04 -10.64 -17.94
C SER A 66 -1.49 -9.45 -17.09
N LEU A 67 -2.65 -9.55 -16.42
CA LEU A 67 -3.21 -8.44 -15.66
C LEU A 67 -2.33 -8.05 -14.47
N TYR A 68 -1.74 -9.02 -13.79
CA TYR A 68 -0.82 -8.75 -12.68
C TYR A 68 0.37 -7.91 -13.15
N TYR A 69 0.98 -8.30 -14.27
CA TYR A 69 2.09 -7.59 -14.89
C TYR A 69 1.74 -6.14 -15.23
N VAL A 70 0.56 -5.92 -15.82
CA VAL A 70 0.08 -4.55 -16.13
C VAL A 70 -0.15 -3.76 -14.84
N ALA A 71 -0.80 -4.36 -13.84
CA ALA A 71 -1.08 -3.72 -12.57
C ALA A 71 0.20 -3.31 -11.84
N SER A 72 1.17 -4.21 -11.69
CA SER A 72 2.37 -3.95 -10.90
C SER A 72 3.41 -3.09 -11.61
N ARG A 73 3.52 -3.18 -12.95
CA ARG A 73 4.54 -2.42 -13.70
C ARG A 73 4.05 -1.10 -14.29
N TYR A 74 2.75 -0.94 -14.51
CA TYR A 74 2.22 0.28 -15.13
C TYR A 74 1.37 1.06 -14.14
N LEU A 75 0.38 0.41 -13.52
CA LEU A 75 -0.59 1.11 -12.67
C LEU A 75 -0.03 1.45 -11.29
N LEU A 76 0.76 0.56 -10.69
CA LEU A 76 1.35 0.79 -9.38
C LEU A 76 2.33 1.98 -9.36
N PRO A 77 3.32 2.11 -10.26
CA PRO A 77 4.20 3.28 -10.28
C PRO A 77 3.42 4.56 -10.58
N ALA A 78 2.46 4.51 -11.52
CA ALA A 78 1.57 5.63 -11.82
C ALA A 78 0.79 6.08 -10.57
N SER A 79 0.26 5.13 -9.80
CA SER A 79 -0.46 5.42 -8.56
C SER A 79 0.43 6.05 -7.47
N LEU A 80 1.70 5.64 -7.38
CA LEU A 80 2.68 6.22 -6.46
C LEU A 80 2.97 7.70 -6.79
N ILE A 81 3.07 8.03 -8.07
CA ILE A 81 3.27 9.41 -8.53
C ILE A 81 2.05 10.25 -8.17
N LEU A 82 0.84 9.75 -8.41
CA LEU A 82 -0.39 10.46 -8.06
C LEU A 82 -0.57 10.64 -6.55
N LEU A 83 -0.18 9.62 -5.78
CA LEU A 83 -0.20 9.68 -4.31
C LEU A 83 0.77 10.73 -3.79
N THR A 84 1.99 10.76 -4.32
CA THR A 84 3.04 11.71 -3.91
C THR A 84 2.73 13.14 -4.33
N LEU A 85 2.11 13.36 -5.50
CA LEU A 85 1.59 14.67 -5.91
C LEU A 85 0.53 15.24 -4.96
N SER A 86 -0.18 14.37 -4.24
CA SER A 86 -1.20 14.77 -3.28
C SER A 86 -0.62 15.16 -1.92
N ILE A 87 0.70 15.01 -1.72
CA ILE A 87 1.38 15.26 -0.44
C ILE A 87 1.84 16.72 -0.37
N ASP A 88 1.40 17.44 0.67
CA ASP A 88 1.89 18.79 0.96
C ASP A 88 3.20 18.73 1.77
N LEU A 89 4.33 18.72 1.07
CA LEU A 89 5.66 18.68 1.67
C LEU A 89 5.95 19.90 2.57
N LYS A 90 5.39 21.07 2.24
CA LYS A 90 5.59 22.28 3.05
C LYS A 90 4.84 22.16 4.38
N ALA A 91 3.61 21.69 4.33
CA ALA A 91 2.79 21.50 5.52
C ALA A 91 3.37 20.38 6.42
N ILE A 92 3.90 19.31 5.83
CA ILE A 92 4.65 18.29 6.59
C ILE A 92 5.92 18.88 7.21
N ALA A 93 6.69 19.68 6.46
CA ALA A 93 7.89 20.34 6.98
C ALA A 93 7.57 21.29 8.14
N ASN A 94 6.40 21.93 8.14
CA ASN A 94 5.93 22.80 9.23
C ASN A 94 5.65 22.05 10.54
N LEU A 95 5.45 20.72 10.52
CA LEU A 95 5.43 19.90 11.75
C LEU A 95 6.81 19.84 12.41
N GLY A 96 7.88 20.20 11.68
CA GLY A 96 9.24 20.29 12.16
C GLY A 96 9.81 18.94 12.62
N TRP A 97 10.73 19.01 13.57
CA TRP A 97 11.44 17.83 14.07
C TRP A 97 10.51 16.79 14.74
N LYS A 98 9.34 17.20 15.25
CA LYS A 98 8.37 16.32 15.92
C LYS A 98 7.87 15.23 14.97
N ALA A 99 7.55 15.59 13.71
CA ALA A 99 7.09 14.62 12.71
C ALA A 99 8.19 13.60 12.35
N VAL A 100 9.42 14.08 12.20
CA VAL A 100 10.59 13.22 11.90
C VAL A 100 10.81 12.21 13.03
N VAL A 101 10.72 12.65 14.30
CA VAL A 101 10.85 11.73 15.43
C VAL A 101 9.68 10.77 15.56
N MET A 102 8.45 11.21 15.31
CA MET A 102 7.31 10.29 15.28
C MET A 102 7.49 9.20 14.21
N PHE A 103 7.96 9.59 13.02
CA PHE A 103 8.27 8.63 11.95
C PHE A 103 9.35 7.63 12.36
N PHE A 104 10.49 8.10 12.88
CA PHE A 104 11.56 7.21 13.32
C PHE A 104 11.17 6.35 14.52
N ALA A 105 10.41 6.89 15.47
CA ALA A 105 9.91 6.12 16.61
C ALA A 105 8.98 4.97 16.15
N GLY A 106 8.05 5.25 15.23
CA GLY A 106 7.21 4.22 14.61
C GLY A 106 8.03 3.20 13.82
N THR A 107 8.98 3.67 13.01
CA THR A 107 9.87 2.82 12.20
C THR A 107 10.71 1.89 13.08
N ILE A 108 11.32 2.42 14.15
CA ILE A 108 12.08 1.62 15.13
C ILE A 108 11.15 0.58 15.79
N GLY A 109 9.91 0.98 16.12
CA GLY A 109 8.90 0.06 16.63
C GLY A 109 8.65 -1.12 15.70
N ILE A 110 8.57 -0.89 14.39
CA ILE A 110 8.38 -1.95 13.38
C ILE A 110 9.65 -2.79 13.23
N ILE A 111 10.82 -2.16 13.13
CA ILE A 111 12.13 -2.84 12.99
C ILE A 111 12.41 -3.77 14.17
N ILE A 112 11.98 -3.40 15.38
CA ILE A 112 12.13 -4.23 16.57
C ILE A 112 10.97 -5.23 16.69
N GLY A 113 9.74 -4.77 16.49
CA GLY A 113 8.52 -5.54 16.71
C GLY A 113 8.39 -6.76 15.80
N GLY A 114 8.74 -6.63 14.51
CA GLY A 114 8.67 -7.73 13.55
C GLY A 114 9.58 -8.91 13.94
N PRO A 115 10.91 -8.71 14.07
CA PRO A 115 11.83 -9.75 14.52
C PRO A 115 11.49 -10.29 15.90
N LEU A 116 11.09 -9.42 16.84
CA LEU A 116 10.70 -9.86 18.18
C LEU A 116 9.48 -10.78 18.15
N ALA A 117 8.48 -10.48 17.32
CA ALA A 117 7.32 -11.35 17.13
C ALA A 117 7.73 -12.72 16.57
N LEU A 118 8.62 -12.76 15.57
CA LEU A 118 9.14 -14.02 15.03
C LEU A 118 9.91 -14.82 16.07
N ILE A 119 10.73 -14.18 16.90
CA ILE A 119 11.48 -14.85 17.98
C ILE A 119 10.53 -15.42 19.04
N ILE A 120 9.57 -14.61 19.50
CA ILE A 120 8.63 -15.04 20.54
C ILE A 120 7.77 -16.20 20.05
N ILE A 121 7.17 -16.08 18.86
CA ILE A 121 6.33 -17.15 18.31
C ILE A 121 7.16 -18.37 17.94
N GLY A 122 8.36 -18.18 17.38
CA GLY A 122 9.27 -19.28 17.08
C GLY A 122 9.74 -20.06 18.31
N ALA A 123 9.86 -19.41 19.47
CA ALA A 123 10.14 -20.08 20.73
C ALA A 123 8.96 -20.89 21.27
N ILE A 124 7.73 -20.50 20.94
CA ILE A 124 6.50 -21.18 21.39
C ILE A 124 6.14 -22.33 20.43
N ASN A 125 6.15 -22.05 19.13
CA ASN A 125 5.84 -23.00 18.07
C ASN A 125 6.67 -22.67 16.81
N PRO A 126 7.81 -23.37 16.60
CA PRO A 126 8.69 -23.15 15.45
C PRO A 126 8.01 -23.36 14.09
N ASP A 127 7.02 -24.26 14.02
CA ASP A 127 6.35 -24.61 12.77
C ASP A 127 5.51 -23.43 12.22
N ILE A 128 5.08 -22.50 13.09
CA ILE A 128 4.29 -21.32 12.71
C ILE A 128 5.14 -20.25 12.02
N VAL A 129 6.42 -20.12 12.38
CA VAL A 129 7.35 -19.12 11.80
C VAL A 129 8.28 -19.71 10.73
N GLY A 130 8.06 -20.98 10.38
CA GLY A 130 8.79 -21.70 9.36
C GLY A 130 8.37 -21.30 7.94
N GLY A 131 8.51 -22.26 7.02
CA GLY A 131 8.33 -22.08 5.58
C GLY A 131 9.62 -22.29 4.81
N ALA A 132 9.50 -22.44 3.49
CA ALA A 132 10.64 -22.57 2.60
C ALA A 132 10.39 -21.78 1.31
N GLY A 133 11.41 -21.06 0.83
CA GLY A 133 11.30 -20.24 -0.37
C GLY A 133 10.22 -19.15 -0.23
N PRO A 134 9.31 -18.99 -1.20
CA PRO A 134 8.26 -17.96 -1.14
C PRO A 134 7.30 -18.07 0.05
N GLU A 135 7.20 -19.23 0.69
CA GLU A 135 6.31 -19.46 1.86
C GLU A 135 6.95 -19.06 3.20
N GLU A 136 8.17 -18.53 3.21
CA GLU A 136 8.80 -18.06 4.43
C GLU A 136 8.01 -16.88 5.03
N VAL A 137 7.50 -17.06 6.26
CA VAL A 137 6.61 -16.08 6.92
C VAL A 137 7.20 -14.68 7.00
N TRP A 138 8.52 -14.55 7.14
CA TRP A 138 9.19 -13.26 7.18
C TRP A 138 9.02 -12.46 5.87
N ARG A 139 8.93 -13.13 4.71
CA ARG A 139 8.68 -12.47 3.42
C ARG A 139 7.29 -11.84 3.42
N GLY A 140 6.30 -12.58 3.92
CA GLY A 140 4.96 -12.06 4.15
C GLY A 140 4.94 -10.87 5.11
N LEU A 141 5.60 -10.98 6.26
CA LEU A 141 5.70 -9.90 7.25
C LEU A 141 6.43 -8.66 6.72
N SER A 142 7.38 -8.82 5.79
CA SER A 142 8.04 -7.69 5.13
C SER A 142 7.03 -6.82 4.37
N THR A 143 6.01 -7.43 3.76
CA THR A 143 4.94 -6.69 3.07
C THR A 143 4.07 -5.91 4.05
N VAL A 144 3.75 -6.50 5.21
CA VAL A 144 3.04 -5.80 6.29
C VAL A 144 3.89 -4.63 6.80
N ALA A 145 5.17 -4.83 7.07
CA ALA A 145 6.08 -3.74 7.46
C ALA A 145 6.10 -2.61 6.42
N GLY A 146 6.13 -2.95 5.12
CA GLY A 146 6.00 -1.99 4.01
C GLY A 146 4.70 -1.19 4.09
N SER A 147 3.58 -1.85 4.36
CA SER A 147 2.26 -1.22 4.55
C SER A 147 2.26 -0.21 5.70
N TRP A 148 2.87 -0.54 6.83
CA TRP A 148 2.83 0.31 8.02
C TRP A 148 3.82 1.48 7.97
N ILE A 149 4.93 1.35 7.22
CA ILE A 149 5.90 2.44 7.05
C ILE A 149 5.48 3.39 5.92
N GLY A 150 4.88 2.89 4.83
CA GLY A 150 4.50 3.75 3.70
C GLY A 150 3.35 3.26 2.83
N GLY A 151 2.41 2.52 3.41
CA GLY A 151 1.11 2.21 2.83
C GLY A 151 1.09 1.07 1.81
N GLY A 152 -0.07 0.83 1.21
CA GLY A 152 -0.31 -0.30 0.29
C GLY A 152 0.60 -0.32 -0.94
N ALA A 153 1.08 0.84 -1.38
CA ALA A 153 2.03 0.90 -2.49
C ALA A 153 3.42 0.38 -2.08
N ASN A 154 3.90 0.71 -0.87
CA ASN A 154 5.12 0.12 -0.31
C ASN A 154 4.93 -1.36 0.02
N GLN A 155 3.76 -1.77 0.51
CA GLN A 155 3.42 -3.19 0.68
C GLN A 155 3.55 -3.97 -0.62
N THR A 156 3.05 -3.43 -1.73
CA THR A 156 3.16 -4.03 -3.06
C THR A 156 4.61 -4.04 -3.54
N ALA A 157 5.37 -2.98 -3.27
CA ALA A 157 6.79 -2.95 -3.60
C ALA A 157 7.60 -4.01 -2.82
N MET A 158 7.27 -4.25 -1.55
CA MET A 158 7.88 -5.32 -0.75
C MET A 158 7.52 -6.71 -1.27
N TYR A 159 6.30 -6.90 -1.76
CA TYR A 159 5.90 -8.14 -2.44
C TYR A 159 6.80 -8.40 -3.67
N GLU A 160 7.01 -7.39 -4.53
CA GLU A 160 7.82 -7.53 -5.75
C GLU A 160 9.33 -7.73 -5.45
N ILE A 161 9.83 -7.21 -4.32
CA ILE A 161 11.25 -7.36 -3.94
C ILE A 161 11.52 -8.68 -3.22
N PHE A 162 10.63 -9.10 -2.33
CA PHE A 162 10.82 -10.27 -1.48
C PHE A 162 10.08 -11.51 -1.95
N GLU A 163 9.27 -11.40 -3.00
CA GLU A 163 8.59 -12.49 -3.71
C GLU A 163 7.98 -13.54 -2.75
N PRO A 164 7.13 -13.14 -1.76
CA PRO A 164 6.33 -14.11 -1.03
C PRO A 164 5.34 -14.77 -1.98
N SER A 165 4.84 -15.96 -1.63
CA SER A 165 3.77 -16.58 -2.42
C SER A 165 2.49 -15.74 -2.39
N ASP A 166 1.67 -15.87 -3.44
CA ASP A 166 0.38 -15.17 -3.53
C ASP A 166 -0.57 -15.51 -2.38
N THR A 167 -0.53 -16.77 -1.95
CA THR A 167 -1.28 -17.27 -0.80
C THR A 167 -0.83 -16.61 0.49
N LEU A 168 0.49 -16.56 0.74
CA LEU A 168 1.04 -15.90 1.91
C LEU A 168 0.77 -14.39 1.88
N PHE A 169 0.95 -13.75 0.73
CA PHE A 169 0.68 -12.33 0.56
C PHE A 169 -0.79 -11.97 0.81
N SER A 170 -1.72 -12.72 0.23
CA SER A 170 -3.15 -12.53 0.46
C SER A 170 -3.53 -12.73 1.93
N ALA A 171 -2.90 -13.71 2.60
CA ALA A 171 -3.10 -13.92 4.04
C ALA A 171 -2.56 -12.73 4.86
N MET A 172 -1.37 -12.23 4.52
CA MET A 172 -0.75 -11.08 5.20
C MET A 172 -1.53 -9.79 5.01
N ILE A 173 -2.07 -9.52 3.82
CA ILE A 173 -2.97 -8.38 3.59
C ILE A 173 -4.23 -8.51 4.46
N THR A 174 -4.79 -9.72 4.57
CA THR A 174 -5.98 -9.94 5.40
C THR A 174 -5.68 -9.64 6.87
N VAL A 175 -4.54 -10.13 7.38
CA VAL A 175 -4.06 -9.82 8.73
C VAL A 175 -3.84 -8.32 8.90
N ASP A 176 -3.15 -7.68 7.96
CA ASP A 176 -2.86 -6.25 7.95
C ASP A 176 -4.14 -5.43 8.09
N ILE A 177 -5.12 -5.67 7.22
CA ILE A 177 -6.41 -4.94 7.24
C ILE A 177 -7.16 -5.19 8.55
N ILE A 178 -7.25 -6.44 9.02
CA ILE A 178 -7.97 -6.74 10.27
C ILE A 178 -7.31 -6.06 11.46
N VAL A 179 -5.99 -6.20 11.61
CA VAL A 179 -5.22 -5.60 12.71
C VAL A 179 -5.30 -4.08 12.65
N ALA A 180 -5.10 -3.49 11.46
CA ALA A 180 -5.20 -2.05 11.26
C ALA A 180 -6.60 -1.51 11.61
N ASN A 181 -7.68 -2.22 11.26
CA ASN A 181 -9.04 -1.78 11.57
C ASN A 181 -9.39 -1.93 13.06
N ILE A 182 -8.96 -3.02 13.71
CA ILE A 182 -9.10 -3.17 15.15
C ILE A 182 -8.34 -2.05 15.85
N TRP A 183 -7.10 -1.78 15.44
CA TRP A 183 -6.29 -0.70 16.00
C TRP A 183 -6.89 0.67 15.74
N MET A 184 -7.42 0.92 14.54
CA MET A 184 -8.13 2.14 14.19
C MET A 184 -9.34 2.38 15.10
N ALA A 185 -10.08 1.34 15.50
CA ALA A 185 -11.16 1.49 16.47
C ALA A 185 -10.66 1.98 17.84
N PHE A 186 -9.52 1.45 18.33
CA PHE A 186 -8.87 1.95 19.55
C PHE A 186 -8.39 3.39 19.39
N LEU A 187 -7.79 3.74 18.25
CA LEU A 187 -7.34 5.11 17.96
C LEU A 187 -8.49 6.10 17.87
N LEU A 188 -9.61 5.74 17.24
CA LEU A 188 -10.80 6.60 17.14
C LEU A 188 -11.45 6.82 18.51
N TYR A 189 -11.51 5.79 19.34
CA TYR A 189 -11.90 5.95 20.74
C TYR A 189 -10.95 6.91 21.48
N GLY A 190 -9.64 6.72 21.30
CA GLY A 190 -8.61 7.61 21.86
C GLY A 190 -8.70 9.05 21.36
N ALA A 191 -9.01 9.25 20.08
CA ALA A 191 -9.18 10.56 19.47
C ALA A 191 -10.36 11.33 20.08
N GLY A 192 -11.45 10.64 20.46
CA GLY A 192 -12.57 11.25 21.19
C GLY A 192 -12.23 11.73 22.60
N ILE A 193 -11.08 11.32 23.15
CA ILE A 193 -10.56 11.74 24.45
C ILE A 193 -9.16 12.35 24.35
N SER A 194 -8.79 12.87 23.17
CA SER A 194 -7.44 13.38 22.86
C SER A 194 -6.94 14.36 23.92
N ASP A 195 -7.77 15.31 24.36
CA ASP A 195 -7.38 16.31 25.35
C ASP A 195 -6.94 15.71 26.70
N LYS A 196 -7.58 14.61 27.11
CA LYS A 196 -7.23 13.90 28.34
C LYS A 196 -5.90 13.17 28.18
N VAL A 197 -5.71 12.54 27.02
CA VAL A 197 -4.49 11.81 26.66
C VAL A 197 -3.32 12.79 26.55
N ASP A 198 -3.50 13.90 25.84
CA ASP A 198 -2.53 14.99 25.69
C ASP A 198 -2.16 15.57 27.04
N LYS A 199 -3.13 15.81 27.94
CA LYS A 199 -2.85 16.27 29.31
C LYS A 199 -2.08 15.26 30.14
N TRP A 200 -2.35 13.95 29.95
CA TRP A 200 -1.65 12.89 30.66
C TRP A 200 -0.19 12.75 30.20
N PHE A 201 0.05 12.82 28.88
CA PHE A 201 1.40 12.78 28.29
C PHE A 201 2.10 14.14 28.27
N LYS A 202 1.41 15.22 28.68
CA LYS A 202 1.86 16.63 28.53
C LYS A 202 2.24 16.95 27.08
N ALA A 203 1.48 16.40 26.12
CA ALA A 203 1.70 16.60 24.71
C ALA A 203 1.14 17.95 24.23
N ASP A 204 1.83 18.55 23.26
CA ASP A 204 1.39 19.77 22.57
C ASP A 204 0.98 19.41 21.14
N SER A 205 -0.32 19.44 20.89
CA SER A 205 -0.99 19.09 19.63
C SER A 205 -1.33 20.31 18.75
N SER A 206 -0.93 21.53 19.15
CA SER A 206 -1.27 22.78 18.43
C SER A 206 -0.87 22.78 16.95
N ALA A 207 0.33 22.28 16.63
CA ALA A 207 0.82 22.17 15.25
C ALA A 207 -0.02 21.18 14.40
N ILE A 208 -0.54 20.11 15.02
CA ILE A 208 -1.37 19.12 14.34
C ILE A 208 -2.74 19.72 14.03
N GLU A 209 -3.34 20.46 14.97
CA GLU A 209 -4.63 21.12 14.75
C GLU A 209 -4.55 22.23 13.70
N ALA A 210 -3.47 23.02 13.71
CA ALA A 210 -3.22 24.01 12.66
C ALA A 210 -3.08 23.35 11.27
N LEU A 211 -2.37 22.22 11.19
CA LEU A 211 -2.22 21.45 9.97
C LEU A 211 -3.56 20.89 9.47
N LYS A 212 -4.34 20.25 10.35
CA LYS A 212 -5.67 19.71 10.00
C LYS A 212 -6.56 20.79 9.39
N LYS A 213 -6.62 21.96 10.04
CA LYS A 213 -7.40 23.09 9.56
C LYS A 213 -6.89 23.59 8.20
N SER A 214 -5.57 23.77 8.05
CA SER A 214 -4.97 24.20 6.79
C SER A 214 -5.27 23.25 5.63
N VAL A 215 -5.21 21.92 5.87
CA VAL A 215 -5.51 20.92 4.84
C VAL A 215 -6.99 20.96 4.45
N ALA A 216 -7.89 21.05 5.43
CA ALA A 216 -9.33 21.14 5.18
C ALA A 216 -9.70 22.42 4.40
N ASP A 217 -9.17 23.58 4.83
CA ASP A 217 -9.40 24.87 4.19
C ASP A 217 -8.83 24.89 2.76
N TYR A 218 -7.63 24.34 2.55
CA TYR A 218 -7.03 24.22 1.23
C TYR A 218 -7.87 23.34 0.31
N GLN A 219 -8.24 22.12 0.74
CA GLN A 219 -9.10 21.23 -0.04
C GLN A 219 -10.43 21.89 -0.43
N ALA A 220 -11.07 22.58 0.52
CA ALA A 220 -12.30 23.32 0.24
C ALA A 220 -12.10 24.45 -0.78
N SER A 221 -10.95 25.14 -0.72
CA SER A 221 -10.64 26.27 -1.61
C SER A 221 -10.36 25.88 -3.07
N ILE A 222 -9.86 24.66 -3.30
CA ILE A 222 -9.50 24.16 -4.63
C ILE A 222 -10.48 23.12 -5.18
N ALA A 223 -11.51 22.76 -4.40
CA ALA A 223 -12.50 21.76 -4.79
C ALA A 223 -13.19 22.18 -6.09
N LYS A 224 -12.87 21.45 -7.17
CA LYS A 224 -13.51 21.61 -8.48
C LYS A 224 -13.84 20.25 -9.07
N VAL A 225 -14.87 20.21 -9.91
CA VAL A 225 -15.16 19.03 -10.73
C VAL A 225 -14.04 18.87 -11.76
N ALA A 226 -13.39 17.71 -11.78
CA ALA A 226 -12.32 17.43 -12.74
C ALA A 226 -12.88 17.36 -14.16
N THR A 227 -12.25 18.08 -15.10
CA THR A 227 -12.58 17.99 -16.52
C THR A 227 -11.84 16.83 -17.18
N LEU A 228 -12.26 16.43 -18.39
CA LEU A 228 -11.51 15.44 -19.19
C LEU A 228 -10.06 15.87 -19.42
N VAL A 229 -9.83 17.18 -19.61
CA VAL A 229 -8.48 17.74 -19.78
C VAL A 229 -7.67 17.59 -18.51
N ASP A 230 -8.25 17.84 -17.32
CA ASP A 230 -7.57 17.64 -16.04
C ASP A 230 -7.19 16.16 -15.86
N LEU A 231 -8.13 15.24 -16.09
CA LEU A 231 -7.89 13.79 -15.97
C LEU A 231 -6.80 13.30 -16.93
N THR A 232 -6.82 13.79 -18.17
CA THR A 232 -5.81 13.43 -19.18
C THR A 232 -4.42 13.94 -18.78
N LYS A 233 -4.32 15.15 -18.23
CA LYS A 233 -3.04 15.70 -17.73
C LYS A 233 -2.51 14.88 -16.55
N ILE A 234 -3.38 14.55 -15.59
CA ILE A 234 -3.05 13.74 -14.42
C ILE A 234 -2.52 12.37 -14.87
N ALA A 235 -3.24 11.70 -15.78
CA ALA A 235 -2.80 10.42 -16.33
C ALA A 235 -1.48 10.54 -17.11
N ALA A 236 -1.32 11.58 -17.94
CA ALA A 236 -0.09 11.80 -18.71
C ALA A 236 1.12 11.98 -17.79
N ILE A 237 1.02 12.80 -16.74
CA ILE A 237 2.09 13.00 -15.76
C ILE A 237 2.47 11.65 -15.11
N ALA A 238 1.48 10.90 -14.64
CA ALA A 238 1.72 9.62 -13.97
C ALA A 238 2.41 8.60 -14.89
N PHE A 239 1.92 8.42 -16.11
CA PHE A 239 2.48 7.44 -17.04
C PHE A 239 3.79 7.88 -17.71
N VAL A 240 4.02 9.18 -17.93
CA VAL A 240 5.31 9.68 -18.44
C VAL A 240 6.41 9.46 -17.42
N ILE A 241 6.19 9.78 -16.14
CA ILE A 241 7.19 9.53 -15.10
C ILE A 241 7.39 8.02 -14.89
N THR A 242 6.33 7.23 -14.98
CA THR A 242 6.43 5.75 -14.96
C THR A 242 7.32 5.24 -16.10
N ALA A 243 7.16 5.77 -17.31
CA ALA A 243 7.99 5.40 -18.46
C ALA A 243 9.47 5.78 -18.24
N ILE A 244 9.75 6.96 -17.68
CA ILE A 244 11.11 7.34 -17.29
C ILE A 244 11.67 6.36 -16.25
N GLY A 245 10.85 5.95 -15.28
CA GLY A 245 11.21 4.94 -14.29
C GLY A 245 11.66 3.62 -14.92
N HIS A 246 10.93 3.13 -15.94
CA HIS A 246 11.32 1.93 -16.69
C HIS A 246 12.62 2.12 -17.46
N LEU A 247 12.80 3.25 -18.17
CA LEU A 247 14.06 3.53 -18.87
C LEU A 247 15.27 3.52 -17.94
N VAL A 248 15.12 4.09 -16.74
CA VAL A 248 16.16 4.06 -15.70
C VAL A 248 16.36 2.64 -15.19
N GLY A 249 15.29 1.91 -14.85
CA GLY A 249 15.38 0.54 -14.33
C GLY A 249 16.01 -0.45 -15.32
N ASP A 250 15.66 -0.35 -16.60
CA ASP A 250 16.20 -1.19 -17.67
C ASP A 250 17.67 -0.89 -17.97
N SER A 251 18.14 0.32 -17.64
CA SER A 251 19.54 0.70 -17.81
C SER A 251 20.39 0.38 -16.57
N VAL A 252 19.91 0.76 -15.38
CA VAL A 252 20.68 0.70 -14.13
C VAL A 252 20.72 -0.71 -13.55
N GLY A 253 19.62 -1.47 -13.62
CA GLY A 253 19.57 -2.84 -13.08
C GLY A 253 20.64 -3.78 -13.67
N PRO A 254 20.73 -3.90 -15.01
CA PRO A 254 21.79 -4.67 -15.67
C PRO A 254 23.19 -4.11 -15.39
N TRP A 255 23.36 -2.78 -15.41
CA TRP A 255 24.65 -2.16 -15.13
C TRP A 255 25.17 -2.50 -13.73
N VAL A 256 24.30 -2.49 -12.71
CA VAL A 256 24.65 -2.89 -11.33
C VAL A 256 25.03 -4.36 -11.27
N SER A 257 24.31 -5.22 -12.00
CA SER A 257 24.59 -6.66 -12.04
C SER A 257 25.99 -6.96 -12.58
N GLU A 258 26.41 -6.21 -13.61
CA GLU A 258 27.71 -6.38 -14.26
C GLU A 258 28.87 -5.70 -13.51
N ASN A 259 28.65 -4.49 -12.99
CA ASN A 259 29.74 -3.62 -12.52
C ASN A 259 29.82 -3.52 -11.00
N ALA A 260 28.72 -3.78 -10.28
CA ALA A 260 28.65 -3.63 -8.83
C ALA A 260 27.84 -4.76 -8.17
N PRO A 261 28.21 -6.04 -8.34
CA PRO A 261 27.43 -7.18 -7.88
C PRO A 261 27.21 -7.17 -6.36
N MET A 262 28.08 -6.51 -5.59
CA MET A 262 27.90 -6.34 -4.14
C MET A 262 26.62 -5.56 -3.77
N LEU A 263 26.19 -4.62 -4.62
CA LEU A 263 24.96 -3.85 -4.43
C LEU A 263 23.70 -4.66 -4.74
N SER A 264 23.82 -5.81 -5.40
CA SER A 264 22.68 -6.71 -5.65
C SER A 264 22.08 -7.26 -4.36
N ARG A 265 22.86 -7.28 -3.26
CA ARG A 265 22.35 -7.62 -1.92
C ARG A 265 21.32 -6.61 -1.38
N LEU A 266 21.30 -5.40 -1.94
CA LEU A 266 20.35 -4.34 -1.61
C LEU A 266 19.26 -4.19 -2.68
N SER A 267 19.15 -5.17 -3.59
CA SER A 267 18.20 -5.17 -4.72
C SER A 267 18.42 -4.06 -5.75
N PHE A 268 19.58 -3.41 -5.78
CA PHE A 268 19.87 -2.34 -6.75
C PHE A 268 20.01 -2.86 -8.20
N ASN A 269 20.14 -4.17 -8.37
CA ASN A 269 20.06 -4.83 -9.67
C ASN A 269 18.63 -5.00 -10.19
N SER A 270 17.61 -4.76 -9.35
CA SER A 270 16.21 -4.86 -9.76
C SER A 270 15.80 -3.63 -10.55
N SER A 271 15.34 -3.83 -11.79
CA SER A 271 14.75 -2.76 -12.59
C SER A 271 13.52 -2.15 -11.91
N PHE A 272 12.72 -2.99 -11.25
CA PHE A 272 11.53 -2.55 -10.52
C PHE A 272 11.87 -1.61 -9.36
N PHE A 273 12.96 -1.88 -8.62
CA PHE A 273 13.41 -0.98 -7.55
C PHE A 273 13.60 0.45 -8.06
N TRP A 274 14.27 0.61 -9.20
CA TRP A 274 14.50 1.92 -9.80
C TRP A 274 13.24 2.57 -10.33
N VAL A 275 12.30 1.79 -10.89
CA VAL A 275 10.98 2.31 -11.28
C VAL A 275 10.29 2.98 -10.10
N ILE A 276 10.29 2.35 -8.93
CA ILE A 276 9.67 2.88 -7.71
C ILE A 276 10.41 4.12 -7.18
N VAL A 277 11.74 4.11 -7.19
CA VAL A 277 12.55 5.28 -6.79
C VAL A 277 12.25 6.47 -7.69
N VAL A 278 12.26 6.29 -9.01
CA VAL A 278 11.98 7.36 -9.97
C VAL A 278 10.54 7.84 -9.87
N ALA A 279 9.56 6.94 -9.73
CA ALA A 279 8.16 7.28 -9.55
C ALA A 279 7.96 8.19 -8.31
N THR A 280 8.58 7.81 -7.19
CA THR A 280 8.46 8.56 -5.92
C THR A 280 9.15 9.93 -6.00
N LEU A 281 10.38 9.98 -6.53
CA LEU A 281 11.12 11.24 -6.67
C LEU A 281 10.48 12.17 -7.71
N GLY A 282 9.99 11.61 -8.82
CA GLY A 282 9.32 12.36 -9.88
C GLY A 282 8.02 13.00 -9.40
N GLY A 283 7.24 12.29 -8.58
CA GLY A 283 6.03 12.85 -7.98
C GLY A 283 6.33 13.96 -6.96
N PHE A 284 7.41 13.86 -6.18
CA PHE A 284 7.82 14.94 -5.26
C PHE A 284 8.44 16.16 -5.93
N ALA A 285 9.02 15.99 -7.13
CA ALA A 285 9.63 17.09 -7.87
C ALA A 285 8.59 18.01 -8.52
N LEU A 286 7.34 17.58 -8.63
CA LEU A 286 6.20 18.29 -9.20
C LEU A 286 5.34 18.93 -8.10
#